data_AF-A0A1H3MFB9-F1
#
_entry.id   AF-A0A1H3MFB9-F1
#
_cell.length_a   1.000
_cell.length_b   1.000
_cell.length_c   1.000
_cell.angle_alpha   90.00
_cell.angle_beta   90.00
_cell.angle_gamma   90.00
#
_symmetry.space_group_name_H-M   'P 1'
#
loop_
_entity.id
_entity.type
_entity.pdbx_description
1 polymer ?
#
loop_
_entity_poly.entity_id
_entity_poly.type
_entity_poly.pdbx_seq_one_letter_code
_entity_poly.pdbx_strand_id
1 'polypeptide(L)'
;MTLMYSYYAIFATDERLEPAGLIVMDAGPGHALLWDHRLRAWAYNPDLAVGFLDDYRNDERQERVDRAAAERIARDITGGEELPDEETIGWVFRWRGRPPQGD
;
A
#
# COMPACT_ATOMS: atom_id res chain seq x y z
N MET A 1 -13.83 -4.08 15.89
CA MET A 1 -12.51 -4.67 15.58
C MET A 1 -11.77 -3.64 14.75
N THR A 2 -10.72 -3.03 15.28
CA THR A 2 -9.85 -2.14 14.51
C THR A 2 -9.10 -3.00 13.50
N LEU A 3 -9.33 -2.78 12.20
CA LEU A 3 -8.58 -3.45 11.14
C LEU A 3 -7.14 -2.93 11.23
N MET A 4 -6.22 -3.78 11.70
CA MET A 4 -4.83 -3.35 11.92
C MET A 4 -4.04 -3.56 10.64
N TYR A 5 -4.13 -2.61 9.72
CA TYR A 5 -3.31 -2.64 8.51
C TYR A 5 -1.84 -2.35 8.84
N SER A 6 -0.97 -2.96 8.06
CA SER A 6 0.46 -2.66 8.06
C SER A 6 0.78 -1.78 6.86
N TYR A 7 1.48 -0.68 7.11
CA TYR A 7 1.87 0.28 6.10
C TYR A 7 3.36 0.15 5.84
N TYR A 8 3.76 0.04 4.58
CA TYR A 8 5.14 -0.14 4.16
C TYR A 8 5.53 0.93 3.16
N ALA A 9 6.51 1.76 3.55
CA ALA A 9 7.17 2.68 2.65
C ALA A 9 8.18 1.91 1.80
N ILE A 10 8.17 2.14 0.48
CA ILE A 10 9.04 1.47 -0.47
C ILE A 10 10.04 2.47 -1.03
N PHE A 11 11.32 2.11 -1.07
CA PHE A 11 12.40 2.98 -1.49
C PHE A 11 12.99 2.54 -2.84
N ALA A 12 13.38 3.51 -3.66
CA ALA A 12 13.99 3.25 -4.97
C ALA A 12 15.36 2.55 -4.83
N THR A 13 16.12 2.87 -3.78
CA THR A 13 17.45 2.33 -3.48
C THR A 13 17.57 1.98 -1.99
N ASP A 14 18.63 1.24 -1.61
CA ASP A 14 18.90 0.89 -0.20
C ASP A 14 19.35 2.09 0.65
N GLU A 15 19.76 3.19 0.02
CA GLU A 15 20.09 4.45 0.71
C GLU A 15 18.86 5.09 1.37
N ARG A 16 17.65 4.65 1.00
CA ARG A 16 16.36 5.04 1.61
C ARG A 16 16.16 6.55 1.76
N LEU A 17 16.66 7.32 0.79
CA LEU A 17 16.62 8.78 0.80
C LEU A 17 15.19 9.32 0.70
N GLU A 18 14.42 8.79 -0.26
CA GLU A 18 13.06 9.22 -0.53
C GLU A 18 12.16 8.00 -0.79
N PRO A 19 10.98 7.93 -0.15
CA PRO A 19 10.02 6.89 -0.45
C PRO A 19 9.52 7.07 -1.88
N ALA A 20 9.56 5.99 -2.65
CA ALA A 20 9.11 5.93 -4.03
C ALA A 20 7.75 5.20 -4.15
N GLY A 21 7.28 4.56 -3.08
CA GLY A 21 6.03 3.82 -3.10
C GLY A 21 5.46 3.60 -1.71
N LEU A 22 4.21 3.15 -1.67
CA LEU A 22 3.52 2.82 -0.44
C LEU A 22 2.66 1.57 -0.67
N ILE A 23 2.78 0.62 0.25
CA ILE A 23 1.95 -0.59 0.30
C ILE A 23 1.19 -0.58 1.61
N VAL A 24 -0.11 -0.84 1.54
CA VAL A 24 -0.97 -1.12 2.69
C VAL A 24 -1.36 -2.58 2.62
N MET A 25 -1.15 -3.31 3.71
CA MET A 25 -1.38 -4.74 3.76
C MET A 25 -2.24 -5.13 4.95
N ASP A 26 -3.18 -6.04 4.71
CA ASP A 26 -3.77 -6.87 5.76
C ASP A 26 -3.08 -8.24 5.73
N ALA A 27 -2.20 -8.47 6.70
CA ALA A 27 -1.38 -9.69 6.77
C ALA A 27 -2.21 -10.94 7.11
N GLY A 28 -3.41 -10.80 7.68
CA GLY A 28 -4.27 -11.94 8.00
C GLY A 28 -4.80 -12.66 6.75
N PRO A 29 -5.61 -12.00 5.92
CA PRO A 29 -6.13 -12.53 4.67
C PRO A 29 -5.19 -12.34 3.46
N GLY A 30 -4.06 -11.65 3.61
CA GLY A 30 -3.10 -11.40 2.53
C GLY A 30 -3.60 -10.39 1.49
N HIS A 31 -4.37 -9.40 1.91
CA HIS A 31 -4.84 -8.33 1.02
C HIS A 31 -3.85 -7.19 0.98
N ALA A 32 -3.70 -6.54 -0.18
CA ALA A 32 -2.86 -5.36 -0.28
C ALA A 32 -3.39 -4.33 -1.27
N LEU A 33 -3.15 -3.07 -0.90
CA LEU A 33 -3.34 -1.88 -1.71
C LEU A 33 -1.97 -1.25 -1.94
N LEU A 34 -1.69 -0.79 -3.15
CA LEU A 34 -0.46 -0.08 -3.45
C LEU A 34 -0.73 1.08 -4.40
N TRP A 35 0.16 2.08 -4.39
CA TRP A 35 0.10 3.15 -5.38
C TRP A 35 0.66 2.66 -6.72
N ASP A 36 -0.18 2.64 -7.75
CA ASP A 36 0.25 2.35 -9.12
C ASP A 36 0.61 3.66 -9.83
N HIS A 37 1.91 3.89 -10.01
CA HIS A 37 2.43 5.09 -10.69
C HIS A 37 2.00 5.21 -12.15
N ARG A 38 1.70 4.10 -12.84
CA ARG A 38 1.30 4.11 -14.25
C ARG A 38 -0.17 4.51 -14.39
N LEU A 39 -1.02 4.02 -13.49
CA LEU A 39 -2.43 4.37 -13.44
C LEU A 39 -2.71 5.66 -12.67
N ARG A 40 -1.73 6.15 -11.90
CA ARG A 40 -1.86 7.26 -10.96
C ARG A 40 -3.07 7.05 -10.04
N ALA A 41 -3.17 5.83 -9.50
CA ALA A 41 -4.29 5.44 -8.65
C ALA A 41 -3.86 4.38 -7.62
N TRP A 42 -4.60 4.32 -6.51
CA TRP A 42 -4.51 3.22 -5.55
C TRP A 42 -5.10 1.95 -6.16
N ALA A 43 -4.29 0.90 -6.25
CA ALA A 43 -4.64 -0.36 -6.89
C ALA A 43 -4.63 -1.51 -5.89
N TYR A 44 -5.67 -2.34 -5.94
CA TYR A 44 -5.69 -3.62 -5.23
C TYR A 44 -4.84 -4.63 -6.00
N ASN A 45 -3.69 -5.01 -5.44
CA ASN A 45 -2.79 -5.97 -6.07
C ASN A 45 -1.97 -6.73 -5.00
N PRO A 46 -2.58 -7.74 -4.35
CA PRO A 46 -1.93 -8.50 -3.28
C PRO A 46 -0.73 -9.31 -3.77
N ASP A 47 -0.77 -9.90 -4.97
CA ASP A 47 0.33 -10.71 -5.49
C ASP A 47 1.62 -9.90 -5.67
N LEU A 48 1.50 -8.68 -6.20
CA LEU A 48 2.66 -7.79 -6.35
C LEU A 48 3.20 -7.34 -4.99
N ALA A 49 2.32 -7.00 -4.05
CA ALA A 49 2.72 -6.58 -2.72
C ALA A 49 3.43 -7.71 -1.95
N VAL A 50 2.84 -8.90 -1.89
CA VAL A 50 3.44 -10.06 -1.22
C VAL A 50 4.77 -10.41 -1.87
N GLY A 51 4.83 -10.50 -3.20
CA GLY A 51 6.06 -10.81 -3.91
C GLY A 51 7.17 -9.77 -3.68
N PHE A 52 6.82 -8.49 -3.54
CA PHE A 52 7.79 -7.46 -3.21
C PHE A 52 8.30 -7.56 -1.77
N LEU A 53 7.40 -7.75 -0.81
CA LEU A 53 7.72 -7.76 0.62
C LEU A 53 8.44 -9.05 1.07
N ASP A 54 8.20 -10.17 0.39
CA ASP A 54 8.82 -11.48 0.68
C ASP A 54 10.19 -11.68 0.00
N ASP A 55 10.48 -10.92 -1.06
CA ASP A 55 11.77 -10.99 -1.75
C ASP A 55 12.88 -10.37 -0.89
N TYR A 56 13.79 -11.22 -0.41
CA TYR A 56 14.93 -10.83 0.43
C TYR A 56 15.82 -9.73 -0.17
N ARG A 57 15.78 -9.53 -1.50
CA ARG A 57 16.53 -8.45 -2.18
C ARG A 57 15.92 -7.08 -1.93
N ASN A 58 14.69 -7.02 -1.44
CA ASN A 58 13.96 -5.80 -1.15
C ASN A 58 13.86 -5.49 0.34
N ASP A 59 14.35 -6.36 1.24
CA ASP A 59 14.34 -6.11 2.70
C ASP A 59 14.91 -4.74 3.07
N GLU A 60 16.02 -4.36 2.43
CA GLU A 60 16.69 -3.07 2.66
C GLU A 60 15.95 -1.89 2.03
N ARG A 61 14.95 -2.15 1.19
CA ARG A 61 14.19 -1.15 0.41
C ARG A 61 12.76 -0.98 0.91
N GLN A 62 12.42 -1.58 2.05
CA GLN A 62 11.12 -1.43 2.68
C GLN A 62 11.26 -1.00 4.13
N GLU A 63 10.33 -0.15 4.58
CA GLU A 63 10.18 0.19 6.00
C GLU A 63 8.74 0.11 6.41
N ARG A 64 8.47 -0.57 7.52
CA ARG A 64 7.16 -0.52 8.16
C ARG A 64 6.99 0.82 8.88
N VAL A 65 5.94 1.54 8.52
CA VAL A 65 5.61 2.86 9.07
C VAL A 65 4.23 2.83 9.73
N ASP A 66 3.95 3.83 10.56
CA ASP A 66 2.60 4.06 11.08
C ASP A 66 1.69 4.76 10.06
N ARG A 67 0.38 4.75 10.32
CA ARG A 67 -0.64 5.36 9.44
C ARG A 67 -0.37 6.85 9.17
N ALA A 68 0.01 7.62 10.18
CA ALA A 68 0.23 9.06 10.03
C ALA A 68 1.47 9.37 9.18
N ALA A 69 2.50 8.51 9.24
CA ALA A 69 3.63 8.55 8.33
C ALA A 69 3.23 8.12 6.92
N ALA A 70 2.45 7.05 6.78
CA ALA A 70 1.94 6.56 5.49
C ALA A 70 1.14 7.64 4.74
N GLU A 71 0.30 8.41 5.43
CA GLU A 71 -0.46 9.52 4.85
C GLU A 71 0.39 10.66 4.33
N ARG A 72 1.48 10.99 5.05
CA ARG A 72 2.46 11.97 4.60
C ARG A 72 3.15 11.48 3.32
N ILE A 73 3.68 10.26 3.37
CA ILE A 73 4.35 9.63 2.23
C ILE A 73 3.43 9.55 1.02
N ALA A 74 2.17 9.16 1.21
CA ALA A 74 1.18 9.12 0.13
C ALA A 74 1.05 10.48 -0.56
N ARG A 75 0.91 11.58 0.19
CA ARG A 75 0.81 12.91 -0.40
C ARG A 75 2.07 13.29 -1.18
N ASP A 76 3.25 12.94 -0.68
CA ASP A 76 4.52 13.20 -1.35
C ASP A 76 4.64 12.40 -2.68
N ILE A 77 4.44 11.08 -2.64
CA ILE A 77 4.68 10.21 -3.82
C ILE A 77 3.65 10.38 -4.94
N THR A 78 2.44 10.85 -4.59
CA THR A 78 1.34 11.01 -5.54
C THR A 78 1.21 12.44 -6.08
N GLY A 79 1.92 13.40 -5.48
CA GLY A 79 1.78 14.82 -5.79
C GLY A 79 0.51 15.45 -5.20
N GLY A 80 0.01 14.91 -4.08
CA GLY A 80 -1.10 15.47 -3.31
C GLY A 80 -2.32 14.57 -3.11
N GLU A 81 -2.37 13.38 -3.72
CA GLU A 81 -3.44 12.42 -3.45
C GLU A 81 -3.30 11.81 -2.06
N GLU A 82 -4.44 11.64 -1.40
CA GLU A 82 -4.49 11.11 -0.05
C GLU A 82 -4.52 9.58 -0.07
N LEU A 83 -3.92 8.98 0.96
CA LEU A 83 -4.09 7.55 1.21
C LEU A 83 -5.55 7.30 1.62
N PRO A 84 -6.26 6.33 1.02
CA PRO A 84 -7.63 6.04 1.39
C PRO A 84 -7.73 5.75 2.89
N ASP A 85 -8.83 6.16 3.51
CA ASP A 85 -9.09 5.87 4.91
C ASP A 85 -9.28 4.35 5.14
N GLU A 86 -9.20 3.93 6.39
CA GLU A 86 -9.22 2.51 6.74
C GLU A 86 -10.55 1.81 6.43
N GLU A 87 -11.66 2.56 6.38
CA GLU A 87 -12.97 2.03 5.97
C GLU A 87 -12.97 1.76 4.46
N THR A 88 -12.49 2.71 3.65
CA THR A 88 -12.33 2.55 2.20
C THR A 88 -11.37 1.41 1.87
N ILE A 89 -10.23 1.32 2.55
CA ILE A 89 -9.28 0.19 2.40
C ILE A 89 -9.98 -1.13 2.71
N GLY A 90 -10.74 -1.19 3.81
CA GLY A 90 -11.47 -2.39 4.20
C GLY A 90 -12.52 -2.81 3.18
N TRP A 91 -13.21 -1.83 2.58
CA TRP A 91 -14.13 -2.09 1.48
C TRP A 91 -13.40 -2.64 0.25
N VAL A 92 -12.28 -2.03 -0.15
CA VAL A 92 -11.48 -2.50 -1.30
C VAL A 92 -11.01 -3.93 -1.08
N PHE A 93 -10.53 -4.25 0.12
CA PHE A 93 -10.06 -5.60 0.47
C PHE A 93 -11.20 -6.61 0.47
N ARG A 94 -12.33 -6.26 1.08
CA ARG A 94 -13.53 -7.10 1.12
C ARG A 94 -14.00 -7.48 -0.29
N TRP A 95 -13.93 -6.54 -1.23
CA TRP A 95 -14.40 -6.76 -2.59
C TRP A 95 -13.30 -7.02 -3.62
N ARG A 96 -12.05 -7.22 -3.17
CA ARG A 96 -10.89 -7.49 -4.03
C ARG A 96 -10.73 -6.47 -5.16
N GLY A 97 -11.01 -5.20 -4.86
CA GLY A 97 -10.94 -4.10 -5.82
C GLY A 97 -12.10 -3.96 -6.82
N ARG A 98 -13.18 -4.76 -6.73
CA ARG A 98 -14.39 -4.56 -7.57
C ARG A 98 -15.59 -4.10 -6.75
N PRO A 99 -16.32 -3.03 -7.13
CA PRO A 99 -17.57 -2.70 -6.45
C PRO A 99 -18.61 -3.83 -6.54
N PRO A 100 -19.52 -3.97 -5.55
CA PRO A 100 -20.57 -4.99 -5.53
C PRO A 100 -21.73 -4.77 -6.53
N GLN A 101 -21.54 -4.01 -7.59
CA GLN A 101 -22.54 -3.82 -8.65
C GLN A 101 -21.90 -4.02 -10.02
N GLY A 102 -22.29 -5.11 -10.69
CA GLY A 102 -21.82 -5.51 -12.00
C GLY A 102 -22.29 -6.89 -12.43
N ASP A 103 -23.56 -7.23 -12.20
CA ASP A 103 -24.48 -7.91 -13.12
C ASP A 103 -25.91 -7.49 -12.79
#